data_AF-A0A317H972-F1
#
_entry.id   AF-A0A317H972-F1
#
_cell.length_a   1.000
_cell.length_b   1.000
_cell.length_c   1.000
_cell.angle_alpha   90.00
_cell.angle_beta   90.00
_cell.angle_gamma   90.00
#
_symmetry.space_group_name_H-M   'P 1'
#
loop_
_entity.id
_entity.type
_entity.pdbx_description
1 polymer ?
#
loop_
_entity_poly.entity_id
_entity_poly.type
_entity_poly.pdbx_seq_one_letter_code
_entity_poly.pdbx_strand_id
1 'polypeptide(L)'
;MADEDKQASGDNISEEDSSKRSAPAGFDSWTEYWKAQGMPWRTEPEIESERQAYLAARRTVTPDIEHGIYPFRDARGSIKLTRADVEWLLATHDDGRFRGPVDWSDKKQRERQGLDMRGCDVAEVDLSYLPLARLRGAFAADELQEMPRRERHLAVAHLERANLFGAHLEFSELARVRLQGADLTQACLSGANLFASHLEGVNFTNARMDGVTLRNAYLSDSVYLFGAVVGSAEYGGFLVADVRWGGVNLATANWDSVRMLGDELVVRQSSFLAGVKKSRYVSLSKVERAVRANRQLAIELRAQGLNERADYFAYRAQVLQRQVLRRQSRLGRTLGSWLLDLIAGYGYKPIRSVITYLLVILSFAAAYFALTNFVLTPFLPSHSSPLAWYEAIVLSISSFHGRGLFPSGLSLGDPIAILAAFEAIIGLLIEITFIATFTQRFFAR
;
A
#
# COMPACT_ATOMS: atom_id res chain seq x y z
N MET A 1 -72.26 55.15 -20.80
CA MET A 1 -70.84 55.51 -20.83
C MET A 1 -70.39 55.49 -19.37
N ALA A 2 -70.44 54.28 -18.77
CA ALA A 2 -69.28 53.45 -18.39
C ALA A 2 -68.52 54.11 -17.22
N ASP A 3 -68.89 53.95 -15.95
CA ASP A 3 -68.97 52.78 -15.03
C ASP A 3 -67.64 52.06 -14.74
N GLU A 4 -67.29 52.12 -13.44
CA GLU A 4 -66.40 51.31 -12.58
C GLU A 4 -65.16 50.61 -13.19
N ASP A 5 -63.98 50.90 -12.61
CA ASP A 5 -62.84 49.97 -12.63
C ASP A 5 -62.28 49.77 -11.21
N LYS A 6 -62.45 48.53 -10.73
CA LYS A 6 -62.01 47.96 -9.45
C LYS A 6 -61.02 46.83 -9.76
N GLN A 7 -60.01 46.70 -8.89
CA GLN A 7 -59.25 45.48 -8.56
C GLN A 7 -58.42 44.79 -9.66
N ALA A 8 -57.11 44.64 -9.43
CA ALA A 8 -56.56 43.45 -8.77
C ALA A 8 -55.03 43.55 -8.63
N SER A 9 -54.57 43.36 -7.39
CA SER A 9 -53.25 42.89 -7.02
C SER A 9 -53.16 41.39 -7.29
N GLY A 10 -52.01 40.94 -7.81
CA GLY A 10 -51.61 39.53 -7.92
C GLY A 10 -50.48 39.40 -8.95
N ASP A 11 -49.48 38.55 -8.82
CA ASP A 11 -48.95 37.84 -7.67
C ASP A 11 -47.51 37.44 -8.08
N ASN A 12 -46.65 37.27 -7.07
CA ASN A 12 -45.34 36.64 -7.14
C ASN A 12 -45.25 35.53 -8.22
N ILE A 13 -44.31 35.65 -9.15
CA ILE A 13 -43.75 34.47 -9.82
C ILE A 13 -42.80 33.84 -8.80
N SER A 14 -43.37 33.00 -7.96
CA SER A 14 -42.67 32.19 -6.97
C SER A 14 -41.81 31.13 -7.66
N GLU A 15 -40.56 31.05 -7.20
CA GLU A 15 -39.83 29.81 -7.06
C GLU A 15 -40.77 28.69 -6.59
N GLU A 16 -41.04 27.67 -7.40
CA GLU A 16 -41.46 26.33 -6.95
C GLU A 16 -41.68 25.41 -8.16
N ASP A 17 -40.61 24.75 -8.64
CA ASP A 17 -40.72 23.32 -9.03
C ASP A 17 -39.36 22.58 -8.92
N SER A 18 -38.54 22.97 -7.94
CA SER A 18 -37.68 21.98 -7.27
C SER A 18 -38.53 21.27 -6.23
N SER A 19 -39.59 20.60 -6.68
CA SER A 19 -40.41 19.77 -5.81
C SER A 19 -39.47 18.76 -5.14
N LYS A 20 -39.33 18.96 -3.83
CA LYS A 20 -38.67 18.04 -2.90
C LYS A 20 -39.24 16.66 -3.20
N ARG A 21 -38.48 15.84 -3.95
CA ARG A 21 -38.78 14.43 -4.15
C ARG A 21 -38.74 13.80 -2.77
N SER A 22 -39.88 13.72 -2.10
CA SER A 22 -39.98 13.21 -0.73
C SER A 22 -39.62 11.73 -0.75
N ALA A 23 -38.72 11.32 0.14
CA ALA A 23 -38.41 9.91 0.29
C ALA A 23 -39.68 9.11 0.66
N PRO A 24 -39.78 7.83 0.25
CA PRO A 24 -40.87 6.98 0.73
C PRO A 24 -40.83 6.89 2.28
N ALA A 25 -41.98 6.64 2.89
CA ALA A 25 -42.08 6.59 4.36
C ALA A 25 -41.12 5.54 4.95
N GLY A 26 -40.22 5.95 5.86
CA GLY A 26 -39.29 5.06 6.57
C GLY A 26 -37.79 5.21 6.22
N PHE A 27 -37.43 6.09 5.29
CA PHE A 27 -36.05 6.28 4.79
C PHE A 27 -35.37 7.58 5.27
N ASP A 28 -35.74 8.08 6.45
CA ASP A 28 -35.26 9.37 6.99
C ASP A 28 -33.72 9.44 7.08
N SER A 29 -33.06 8.37 7.51
CA SER A 29 -31.59 8.28 7.60
C SER A 29 -30.85 8.48 6.28
N TRP A 30 -31.40 8.00 5.15
CA TRP A 30 -30.81 8.19 3.82
C TRP A 30 -30.99 9.62 3.36
N THR A 31 -32.17 10.21 3.63
CA THR A 31 -32.45 11.61 3.32
C THR A 31 -31.56 12.55 4.13
N GLU A 32 -31.35 12.26 5.41
CA GLU A 32 -30.45 13.00 6.30
C GLU A 32 -28.99 12.91 5.84
N TYR A 33 -28.52 11.73 5.45
CA TYR A 33 -27.17 11.55 4.91
C TYR A 33 -26.92 12.45 3.70
N TRP A 34 -27.80 12.38 2.71
CA TRP A 34 -27.63 13.16 1.48
C TRP A 34 -27.81 14.66 1.71
N LYS A 35 -28.75 15.05 2.60
CA LYS A 35 -28.90 16.43 3.05
C LYS A 35 -27.62 16.96 3.72
N ALA A 36 -26.95 16.14 4.53
CA ALA A 36 -25.67 16.50 5.15
C ALA A 36 -24.54 16.67 4.10
N GLN A 37 -24.61 15.97 2.98
CA GLN A 37 -23.70 16.13 1.84
C GLN A 37 -24.09 17.29 0.90
N GLY A 38 -25.20 17.99 1.18
CA GLY A 38 -25.70 19.05 0.30
C GLY A 38 -26.22 18.55 -1.05
N MET A 39 -26.56 17.27 -1.17
CA MET A 39 -27.03 16.63 -2.40
C MET A 39 -28.47 16.12 -2.24
N PRO A 40 -29.25 16.02 -3.34
CA PRO A 40 -30.54 15.35 -3.28
C PRO A 40 -30.34 13.86 -2.98
N TRP A 41 -31.25 13.25 -2.23
CA TRP A 41 -31.11 11.83 -1.86
C TRP A 41 -31.19 10.87 -3.04
N ARG A 42 -31.76 11.34 -4.16
CA ARG A 42 -31.77 10.69 -5.47
C ARG A 42 -31.65 11.71 -6.58
N THR A 43 -31.02 11.27 -7.66
CA THR A 43 -30.86 12.05 -8.87
C THR A 43 -31.82 11.58 -9.97
N GLU A 44 -32.09 10.27 -10.01
CA GLU A 44 -32.99 9.66 -11.00
C GLU A 44 -34.43 9.51 -10.48
N PRO A 45 -35.44 9.46 -11.36
CA PRO A 45 -36.82 9.12 -11.01
C PRO A 45 -36.95 7.74 -10.36
N GLU A 46 -37.94 7.57 -9.49
CA GLU A 46 -38.19 6.29 -8.85
C GLU A 46 -38.54 5.18 -9.83
N ILE A 47 -37.90 4.02 -9.66
CA ILE A 47 -38.15 2.85 -10.48
C ILE A 47 -39.58 2.35 -10.22
N GLU A 48 -40.20 1.81 -11.26
CA GLU A 48 -41.58 1.30 -11.20
C GLU A 48 -41.74 0.17 -10.18
N SER A 49 -42.93 0.03 -9.60
CA SER A 49 -43.20 -0.95 -8.54
C SER A 49 -42.90 -2.40 -8.94
N GLU A 50 -43.06 -2.76 -10.22
CA GLU A 50 -42.67 -4.08 -10.73
C GLU A 50 -41.15 -4.29 -10.65
N ARG A 51 -40.36 -3.27 -11.03
CA ARG A 51 -38.90 -3.30 -10.93
C ARG A 51 -38.45 -3.37 -9.47
N GLN A 52 -39.12 -2.64 -8.58
CA GLN A 52 -38.87 -2.72 -7.13
C GLN A 52 -39.10 -4.13 -6.59
N ALA A 53 -40.24 -4.75 -6.92
CA ALA A 53 -40.56 -6.11 -6.49
C ALA A 53 -39.55 -7.13 -7.03
N TYR A 54 -39.13 -6.97 -8.29
CA TYR A 54 -38.08 -7.79 -8.88
C TYR A 54 -36.76 -7.66 -8.11
N LEU A 55 -36.23 -6.44 -7.92
CA LEU A 55 -34.97 -6.21 -7.22
C LEU A 55 -35.02 -6.65 -5.75
N ALA A 56 -36.16 -6.49 -5.07
CA ALA A 56 -36.39 -7.01 -3.73
C ALA A 56 -36.20 -8.54 -3.69
N ALA A 57 -36.81 -9.26 -4.63
CA ALA A 57 -36.67 -10.71 -4.73
C ALA A 57 -35.22 -11.13 -5.03
N ARG A 58 -34.51 -10.37 -5.89
CA ARG A 58 -33.08 -10.62 -6.19
C ARG A 58 -32.18 -10.43 -4.98
N ARG A 59 -32.42 -9.40 -4.16
CA ARG A 59 -31.64 -9.17 -2.94
C ARG A 59 -31.79 -10.29 -1.91
N THR A 60 -32.94 -10.97 -1.87
CA THR A 60 -33.16 -12.11 -0.96
C THR A 60 -32.48 -13.40 -1.41
N VAL A 61 -31.88 -13.45 -2.60
CA VAL A 61 -31.16 -14.62 -3.08
C VAL A 61 -29.92 -14.82 -2.20
N THR A 62 -29.91 -15.92 -1.46
CA THR A 62 -28.71 -16.36 -0.74
C THR A 62 -27.65 -16.77 -1.76
N PRO A 63 -26.47 -16.13 -1.77
CA PRO A 63 -25.40 -16.46 -2.70
C PRO A 63 -24.91 -17.88 -2.45
N ASP A 64 -24.92 -18.71 -3.50
CA ASP A 64 -24.37 -20.07 -3.48
C ASP A 64 -23.21 -20.14 -4.46
N ILE A 65 -22.03 -20.26 -3.87
CA ILE A 65 -20.76 -20.21 -4.58
C ILE A 65 -20.46 -21.54 -5.31
N GLU A 66 -20.97 -22.66 -4.81
CA GLU A 66 -20.76 -23.98 -5.42
C GLU A 66 -21.60 -24.18 -6.67
N HIS A 67 -22.74 -23.50 -6.76
CA HIS A 67 -23.69 -23.58 -7.86
C HIS A 67 -23.77 -22.30 -8.71
N GLY A 68 -22.91 -21.32 -8.44
CA GLY A 68 -22.83 -20.08 -9.20
C GLY A 68 -24.07 -19.17 -9.11
N ILE A 69 -24.81 -19.24 -8.00
CA ILE A 69 -26.01 -18.44 -7.75
C ILE A 69 -25.61 -17.14 -7.06
N TYR A 70 -25.95 -16.01 -7.70
CA TYR A 70 -25.65 -14.68 -7.17
C TYR A 70 -26.88 -13.76 -7.28
N PRO A 71 -26.99 -12.73 -6.42
CA PRO A 71 -28.19 -11.89 -6.35
C PRO A 71 -28.56 -11.26 -7.68
N PHE A 72 -27.58 -10.72 -8.41
CA PHE A 72 -27.82 -9.99 -9.64
C PHE A 72 -27.43 -10.78 -10.90
N ARG A 73 -27.52 -12.11 -10.87
CA ARG A 73 -27.23 -12.97 -12.03
C ARG A 73 -28.36 -13.95 -12.33
N ASP A 74 -28.95 -13.91 -13.51
CA ASP A 74 -30.02 -14.83 -13.94
C ASP A 74 -29.56 -15.77 -15.07
N ALA A 75 -30.47 -16.56 -15.62
CA ALA A 75 -30.18 -17.49 -16.71
C ALA A 75 -29.67 -16.79 -18.00
N ARG A 76 -29.94 -15.49 -18.17
CA ARG A 76 -29.45 -14.67 -19.29
C ARG A 76 -28.08 -14.05 -19.01
N GLY A 77 -27.58 -14.16 -17.77
CA GLY A 77 -26.28 -13.66 -17.35
C GLY A 77 -26.38 -12.56 -16.30
N SER A 78 -25.49 -11.59 -16.41
CA SER A 78 -25.43 -10.46 -15.47
C SER A 78 -26.65 -9.55 -15.65
N ILE A 79 -27.28 -9.15 -14.55
CA ILE A 79 -28.45 -8.26 -14.60
C ILE A 79 -27.98 -6.83 -14.73
N LYS A 80 -28.41 -6.16 -15.80
CA LYS A 80 -28.17 -4.73 -15.98
C LYS A 80 -28.94 -3.92 -14.94
N LEU A 81 -28.22 -3.08 -14.20
CA LEU A 81 -28.78 -2.14 -13.23
C LEU A 81 -28.53 -0.71 -13.71
N THR A 82 -29.53 0.14 -13.55
CA THR A 82 -29.43 1.59 -13.79
C THR A 82 -29.00 2.32 -12.52
N ARG A 83 -28.62 3.60 -12.62
CA ARG A 83 -28.36 4.43 -11.43
C ARG A 83 -29.57 4.43 -10.47
N ALA A 84 -30.79 4.53 -11.00
CA ALA A 84 -32.02 4.47 -10.22
C ALA A 84 -32.19 3.12 -9.47
N ASP A 85 -31.84 2.00 -10.11
CA ASP A 85 -31.87 0.68 -9.45
C ASP A 85 -30.88 0.63 -8.28
N VAL A 86 -29.67 1.16 -8.44
CA VAL A 86 -28.64 1.17 -7.40
C VAL A 86 -29.02 2.10 -6.25
N GLU A 87 -29.50 3.31 -6.55
CA GLU A 87 -30.02 4.24 -5.54
C GLU A 87 -31.14 3.59 -4.71
N TRP A 88 -32.09 2.91 -5.36
CA TRP A 88 -33.18 2.21 -4.68
C TRP A 88 -32.68 1.02 -3.85
N LEU A 89 -31.76 0.22 -4.38
CA LEU A 89 -31.15 -0.90 -3.65
C LEU A 89 -30.40 -0.44 -2.40
N LEU A 90 -29.65 0.67 -2.50
CA LEU A 90 -28.99 1.30 -1.36
C LEU A 90 -29.99 1.77 -0.33
N ALA A 91 -31.01 2.54 -0.74
CA ALA A 91 -32.03 3.08 0.15
C ALA A 91 -32.77 1.98 0.92
N THR A 92 -33.03 0.86 0.27
CA THR A 92 -33.78 -0.27 0.83
C THR A 92 -32.91 -1.34 1.48
N HIS A 93 -31.58 -1.15 1.52
CA HIS A 93 -30.63 -2.02 2.22
C HIS A 93 -30.60 -1.68 3.72
N ASP A 94 -31.38 -2.42 4.49
CA ASP A 94 -31.42 -2.36 5.96
C ASP A 94 -30.94 -3.71 6.52
N ASP A 95 -30.01 -3.68 7.48
CA ASP A 95 -29.53 -4.89 8.17
C ASP A 95 -30.29 -5.16 9.48
N GLY A 96 -31.35 -4.37 9.76
CA GLY A 96 -32.19 -4.43 10.95
C GLY A 96 -31.56 -3.79 12.19
N ARG A 97 -30.26 -3.49 12.17
CA ARG A 97 -29.51 -2.88 13.28
C ARG A 97 -29.15 -1.43 12.98
N PHE A 98 -28.88 -1.10 11.72
CA PHE A 98 -28.46 0.21 11.24
C PHE A 98 -29.23 0.59 9.97
N ARG A 99 -29.78 1.81 9.95
CA ARG A 99 -30.39 2.43 8.77
C ARG A 99 -29.44 3.43 8.12
N GLY A 100 -29.52 3.59 6.81
CA GLY A 100 -28.69 4.53 6.04
C GLY A 100 -27.48 3.87 5.39
N PRO A 101 -26.57 4.63 4.77
CA PRO A 101 -25.33 4.10 4.20
C PRO A 101 -24.38 3.57 5.27
N VAL A 102 -23.43 2.74 4.86
CA VAL A 102 -22.34 2.30 5.74
C VAL A 102 -21.41 3.49 5.96
N ASP A 103 -21.42 4.06 7.16
CA ASP A 103 -20.44 5.08 7.55
C ASP A 103 -19.18 4.39 8.09
N TRP A 104 -18.13 4.34 7.27
CA TRP A 104 -16.86 3.73 7.65
C TRP A 104 -16.14 4.47 8.80
N SER A 105 -16.43 5.77 8.97
CA SER A 105 -15.84 6.57 10.05
C SER A 105 -16.35 6.13 11.43
N ASP A 106 -17.58 5.60 11.50
CA ASP A 106 -18.14 5.02 12.70
C ASP A 106 -17.61 3.59 12.93
N LYS A 107 -16.80 3.43 13.98
CA LYS A 107 -16.25 2.14 14.38
C LYS A 107 -17.31 1.06 14.60
N LYS A 108 -18.53 1.43 15.02
CA LYS A 108 -19.63 0.49 15.25
C LYS A 108 -20.18 -0.10 13.96
N GLN A 109 -20.02 0.60 12.84
CA GLN A 109 -20.52 0.17 11.54
C GLN A 109 -19.48 -0.60 10.72
N ARG A 110 -18.23 -0.73 11.19
CA ARG A 110 -17.15 -1.42 10.44
C ARG A 110 -17.42 -2.90 10.18
N GLU A 111 -18.30 -3.52 10.95
CA GLU A 111 -18.73 -4.91 10.77
C GLU A 111 -19.91 -5.07 9.80
N ARG A 112 -20.64 -3.98 9.49
CA ARG A 112 -21.84 -3.99 8.65
C ARG A 112 -21.51 -4.44 7.24
N GLN A 113 -22.33 -5.28 6.63
CA GLN A 113 -22.15 -5.62 5.21
C GLN A 113 -22.73 -4.51 4.33
N GLY A 114 -21.95 -4.05 3.35
CA GLY A 114 -22.45 -3.14 2.32
C GLY A 114 -23.40 -3.86 1.36
N LEU A 115 -23.87 -3.12 0.35
CA LEU A 115 -24.76 -3.67 -0.67
C LEU A 115 -24.07 -4.83 -1.41
N ASP A 116 -24.76 -5.94 -1.58
CA ASP A 116 -24.30 -7.04 -2.44
C ASP A 116 -24.72 -6.75 -3.87
N MET A 117 -23.76 -6.60 -4.78
CA MET A 117 -24.00 -6.36 -6.21
C MET A 117 -23.36 -7.47 -7.06
N ARG A 118 -23.10 -8.64 -6.49
CA ARG A 118 -22.47 -9.74 -7.23
C ARG A 118 -23.31 -10.15 -8.44
N GLY A 119 -22.60 -10.28 -9.56
CA GLY A 119 -23.15 -10.65 -10.85
C GLY A 119 -23.91 -9.55 -11.56
N CYS A 120 -23.94 -8.31 -11.07
CA CYS A 120 -24.59 -7.22 -11.79
C CYS A 120 -23.79 -6.74 -12.99
N ASP A 121 -24.48 -6.05 -13.89
CA ASP A 121 -23.90 -5.22 -14.94
C ASP A 121 -24.29 -3.75 -14.71
N VAL A 122 -23.29 -2.95 -14.36
CA VAL A 122 -23.37 -1.49 -14.20
C VAL A 122 -22.32 -0.80 -15.06
N ALA A 123 -21.95 -1.43 -16.18
CA ALA A 123 -21.05 -0.82 -17.15
C ALA A 123 -21.68 0.48 -17.70
N GLU A 124 -20.86 1.53 -17.82
CA GLU A 124 -21.26 2.87 -18.29
C GLU A 124 -22.32 3.57 -17.43
N VAL A 125 -22.62 3.06 -16.24
CA VAL A 125 -23.59 3.67 -15.33
C VAL A 125 -22.92 4.77 -14.51
N ASP A 126 -23.66 5.85 -14.28
CA ASP A 126 -23.26 6.88 -13.34
C ASP A 126 -23.53 6.43 -11.90
N LEU A 127 -22.46 6.16 -11.17
CA LEU A 127 -22.42 5.81 -9.75
C LEU A 127 -21.68 6.87 -8.92
N SER A 128 -21.53 8.08 -9.47
CA SER A 128 -20.84 9.19 -8.83
C SER A 128 -21.46 9.54 -7.47
N TYR A 129 -20.58 9.83 -6.51
CA TYR A 129 -20.88 10.18 -5.12
C TYR A 129 -21.69 9.16 -4.32
N LEU A 130 -21.99 7.98 -4.87
CA LEU A 130 -22.77 6.99 -4.14
C LEU A 130 -22.00 6.42 -2.94
N PRO A 131 -22.68 6.21 -1.80
CA PRO A 131 -22.10 5.62 -0.61
C PRO A 131 -22.03 4.09 -0.72
N LEU A 132 -21.03 3.62 -1.46
CA LEU A 132 -20.78 2.21 -1.78
C LEU A 132 -19.76 1.57 -0.82
N ALA A 133 -19.61 2.08 0.40
CA ALA A 133 -18.67 1.53 1.36
C ALA A 133 -19.03 0.07 1.68
N ARG A 134 -18.03 -0.80 1.72
CA ARG A 134 -18.16 -2.25 1.92
C ARG A 134 -19.02 -2.96 0.87
N LEU A 135 -19.16 -2.38 -0.31
CA LEU A 135 -19.85 -2.98 -1.46
C LEU A 135 -19.27 -4.35 -1.76
N ARG A 136 -20.13 -5.35 -1.99
CA ARG A 136 -19.71 -6.68 -2.46
C ARG A 136 -19.97 -6.78 -3.95
N GLY A 137 -18.97 -6.41 -4.75
CA GLY A 137 -18.99 -6.61 -6.21
C GLY A 137 -18.38 -7.95 -6.64
N ALA A 138 -17.72 -8.64 -5.71
CA ALA A 138 -17.11 -9.95 -5.92
C ALA A 138 -17.00 -10.73 -4.60
N PHE A 139 -16.23 -11.82 -4.63
CA PHE A 139 -15.97 -12.66 -3.46
C PHE A 139 -14.98 -11.99 -2.49
N ALA A 140 -15.13 -12.31 -1.21
CA ALA A 140 -14.14 -12.03 -0.20
C ALA A 140 -12.97 -13.04 -0.26
N ALA A 141 -11.85 -12.71 0.39
CA ALA A 141 -10.62 -13.52 0.29
C ALA A 141 -10.74 -14.93 0.91
N ASP A 142 -11.59 -15.09 1.92
CA ASP A 142 -11.95 -16.35 2.56
C ASP A 142 -12.86 -17.21 1.68
N GLU A 143 -13.86 -16.61 1.04
CA GLU A 143 -14.76 -17.28 0.08
C GLU A 143 -14.00 -17.94 -1.09
N LEU A 144 -12.88 -17.34 -1.53
CA LEU A 144 -12.08 -17.83 -2.66
C LEU A 144 -11.48 -19.25 -2.44
N GLN A 145 -11.31 -19.70 -1.20
CA GLN A 145 -10.73 -21.03 -0.91
C GLN A 145 -11.70 -22.16 -1.21
N GLU A 146 -13.00 -21.89 -1.10
CA GLU A 146 -14.06 -22.89 -1.21
C GLU A 146 -14.61 -22.96 -2.65
N MET A 147 -14.36 -21.95 -3.49
CA MET A 147 -14.99 -21.90 -4.83
C MET A 147 -14.31 -22.76 -5.92
N PRO A 148 -15.11 -23.49 -6.74
CA PRO A 148 -14.68 -24.05 -8.01
C PRO A 148 -14.14 -22.97 -8.96
N ARG A 149 -13.00 -23.21 -9.62
CA ARG A 149 -12.35 -22.20 -10.49
C ARG A 149 -13.23 -21.72 -11.65
N ARG A 150 -14.12 -22.57 -12.16
CA ARG A 150 -14.97 -22.29 -13.34
C ARG A 150 -16.04 -21.24 -13.06
N GLU A 151 -16.49 -21.11 -11.81
CA GLU A 151 -17.64 -20.27 -11.46
C GLU A 151 -17.25 -18.91 -10.91
N ARG A 152 -15.95 -18.70 -10.59
CA ARG A 152 -15.46 -17.45 -10.00
C ARG A 152 -15.72 -16.21 -10.84
N HIS A 153 -15.81 -16.35 -12.17
CA HIS A 153 -16.13 -15.21 -13.05
C HIS A 153 -17.62 -14.82 -12.97
N LEU A 154 -18.49 -15.68 -12.43
CA LEU A 154 -19.93 -15.47 -12.47
C LEU A 154 -20.39 -14.44 -11.42
N ALA A 155 -19.64 -14.34 -10.32
CA ALA A 155 -19.91 -13.46 -9.18
C ALA A 155 -19.55 -12.00 -9.45
N VAL A 156 -18.72 -11.75 -10.47
CA VAL A 156 -18.01 -10.49 -10.64
C VAL A 156 -18.95 -9.44 -11.21
N ALA A 157 -19.02 -8.27 -10.56
CA ALA A 157 -19.70 -7.10 -11.08
C ALA A 157 -18.95 -6.52 -12.30
N HIS A 158 -19.72 -6.09 -13.29
CA HIS A 158 -19.23 -5.39 -14.48
C HIS A 158 -19.37 -3.88 -14.24
N LEU A 159 -18.24 -3.18 -14.15
CA LEU A 159 -18.12 -1.74 -13.88
C LEU A 159 -17.28 -1.07 -14.98
N GLU A 160 -17.15 -1.70 -16.16
CA GLU A 160 -16.45 -1.15 -17.32
C GLU A 160 -17.00 0.23 -17.64
N ARG A 161 -16.12 1.25 -17.72
CA ARG A 161 -16.46 2.65 -18.04
C ARG A 161 -17.51 3.29 -17.11
N ALA A 162 -17.79 2.71 -15.93
CA ALA A 162 -18.68 3.31 -14.95
C ALA A 162 -18.10 4.65 -14.45
N ASN A 163 -18.97 5.63 -14.20
CA ASN A 163 -18.58 6.86 -13.54
C ASN A 163 -18.70 6.67 -12.03
N LEU A 164 -17.58 6.53 -11.33
CA LEU A 164 -17.47 6.41 -9.88
C LEU A 164 -16.82 7.67 -9.28
N PHE A 165 -16.96 8.82 -9.94
CA PHE A 165 -16.44 10.10 -9.47
C PHE A 165 -16.91 10.37 -8.03
N GLY A 166 -15.97 10.59 -7.12
CA GLY A 166 -16.26 10.86 -5.70
C GLY A 166 -17.00 9.74 -4.97
N ALA A 167 -17.11 8.52 -5.54
CA ALA A 167 -17.81 7.42 -4.89
C ALA A 167 -17.06 6.96 -3.63
N HIS A 168 -17.81 6.56 -2.60
CA HIS A 168 -17.26 6.03 -1.36
C HIS A 168 -17.21 4.51 -1.46
N LEU A 169 -16.03 3.91 -1.57
CA LEU A 169 -15.80 2.48 -1.82
C LEU A 169 -14.88 1.87 -0.75
N GLU A 170 -14.84 2.46 0.44
CA GLU A 170 -13.96 2.02 1.52
C GLU A 170 -14.29 0.57 1.88
N PHE A 171 -13.26 -0.27 1.93
CA PHE A 171 -13.38 -1.70 2.27
C PHE A 171 -14.34 -2.50 1.39
N SER A 172 -14.60 -2.04 0.15
CA SER A 172 -15.39 -2.79 -0.82
C SER A 172 -14.65 -4.02 -1.33
N GLU A 173 -15.37 -5.12 -1.49
CA GLU A 173 -14.88 -6.39 -2.03
C GLU A 173 -15.07 -6.42 -3.55
N LEU A 174 -14.05 -5.98 -4.27
CA LEU A 174 -14.02 -5.80 -5.73
C LEU A 174 -12.95 -6.68 -6.40
N ALA A 175 -12.62 -7.82 -5.80
CA ALA A 175 -11.63 -8.74 -6.34
C ALA A 175 -12.05 -9.25 -7.73
N ARG A 176 -11.16 -9.16 -8.72
CA ARG A 176 -11.40 -9.57 -10.12
C ARG A 176 -12.48 -8.78 -10.86
N VAL A 177 -13.01 -7.72 -10.27
CA VAL A 177 -13.95 -6.81 -10.92
C VAL A 177 -13.35 -6.23 -12.20
N ARG A 178 -14.23 -6.00 -13.17
CA ARG A 178 -13.93 -5.35 -14.43
C ARG A 178 -14.22 -3.86 -14.30
N LEU A 179 -13.17 -3.05 -14.27
CA LEU A 179 -13.24 -1.59 -14.10
C LEU A 179 -12.59 -0.87 -15.28
N GLN A 180 -12.38 -1.54 -16.42
CA GLN A 180 -11.66 -0.96 -17.55
C GLN A 180 -12.29 0.36 -17.98
N GLY A 181 -11.49 1.42 -18.02
CA GLY A 181 -11.94 2.77 -18.38
C GLY A 181 -12.85 3.47 -17.37
N ALA A 182 -13.06 2.93 -16.16
CA ALA A 182 -13.90 3.57 -15.14
C ALA A 182 -13.27 4.87 -14.61
N ASP A 183 -14.13 5.83 -14.26
CA ASP A 183 -13.69 7.08 -13.63
C ASP A 183 -13.81 6.97 -12.11
N LEU A 184 -12.68 6.85 -11.41
CA LEU A 184 -12.57 6.83 -9.95
C LEU A 184 -11.95 8.13 -9.42
N THR A 185 -12.06 9.23 -10.18
CA THR A 185 -11.58 10.54 -9.75
C THR A 185 -12.20 10.94 -8.41
N GLN A 186 -11.37 11.36 -7.45
CA GLN A 186 -11.76 11.71 -6.08
C GLN A 186 -12.46 10.60 -5.28
N ALA A 187 -12.48 9.35 -5.76
CA ALA A 187 -13.11 8.26 -5.04
C ALA A 187 -12.36 7.88 -3.75
N CYS A 188 -13.10 7.45 -2.73
CA CYS A 188 -12.55 6.96 -1.48
C CYS A 188 -12.46 5.43 -1.51
N LEU A 189 -11.28 4.89 -1.81
CA LEU A 189 -11.04 3.44 -1.93
C LEU A 189 -10.28 2.87 -0.72
N SER A 190 -10.16 3.59 0.39
CA SER A 190 -9.33 3.16 1.52
C SER A 190 -9.67 1.72 1.96
N GLY A 191 -8.68 0.83 1.92
CA GLY A 191 -8.85 -0.59 2.26
C GLY A 191 -9.62 -1.45 1.25
N ALA A 192 -10.07 -0.92 0.11
CA ALA A 192 -10.79 -1.67 -0.91
C ALA A 192 -9.95 -2.82 -1.48
N ASN A 193 -10.61 -3.93 -1.79
CA ASN A 193 -9.98 -5.11 -2.34
C ASN A 193 -10.16 -5.15 -3.87
N LEU A 194 -9.11 -4.78 -4.60
CA LEU A 194 -9.01 -4.84 -6.06
C LEU A 194 -8.09 -5.99 -6.51
N PHE A 195 -8.03 -7.08 -5.73
CA PHE A 195 -7.17 -8.22 -6.05
C PHE A 195 -7.50 -8.79 -7.44
N ALA A 196 -6.48 -8.86 -8.31
CA ALA A 196 -6.61 -9.38 -9.66
C ALA A 196 -7.73 -8.73 -10.51
N SER A 197 -8.11 -7.49 -10.20
CA SER A 197 -9.06 -6.72 -11.01
C SER A 197 -8.41 -6.22 -12.29
N HIS A 198 -9.27 -5.91 -13.26
CA HIS A 198 -8.89 -5.27 -14.51
C HIS A 198 -9.09 -3.77 -14.39
N LEU A 199 -7.99 -3.03 -14.35
CA LEU A 199 -7.94 -1.59 -14.08
C LEU A 199 -7.38 -0.81 -15.28
N GLU A 200 -7.29 -1.42 -16.46
CA GLU A 200 -6.77 -0.78 -17.66
C GLU A 200 -7.60 0.47 -18.00
N GLY A 201 -6.96 1.64 -18.17
CA GLY A 201 -7.64 2.90 -18.48
C GLY A 201 -8.39 3.57 -17.33
N VAL A 202 -8.27 3.07 -16.09
CA VAL A 202 -8.94 3.68 -14.92
C VAL A 202 -8.34 5.04 -14.57
N ASN A 203 -9.19 6.00 -14.23
CA ASN A 203 -8.77 7.28 -13.70
C ASN A 203 -8.86 7.31 -12.17
N PHE A 204 -7.73 7.33 -11.46
CA PHE A 204 -7.66 7.47 -9.99
C PHE A 204 -7.24 8.89 -9.56
N THR A 205 -7.45 9.91 -10.39
CA THR A 205 -7.02 11.29 -10.09
C THR A 205 -7.58 11.75 -8.74
N ASN A 206 -6.72 12.19 -7.82
CA ASN A 206 -7.05 12.58 -6.45
C ASN A 206 -7.82 11.52 -5.62
N ALA A 207 -7.81 10.25 -6.03
CA ALA A 207 -8.45 9.17 -5.29
C ALA A 207 -7.65 8.85 -4.00
N ARG A 208 -8.35 8.40 -2.96
CA ARG A 208 -7.73 7.90 -1.73
C ARG A 208 -7.59 6.39 -1.83
N MET A 209 -6.36 5.89 -1.92
CA MET A 209 -6.05 4.48 -2.18
C MET A 209 -5.21 3.83 -1.07
N ASP A 210 -5.21 4.40 0.13
CA ASP A 210 -4.45 3.86 1.24
C ASP A 210 -4.99 2.50 1.70
N GLY A 211 -4.10 1.53 1.86
CA GLY A 211 -4.49 0.15 2.18
C GLY A 211 -5.24 -0.62 1.07
N VAL A 212 -5.40 -0.06 -0.13
CA VAL A 212 -6.01 -0.77 -1.27
C VAL A 212 -5.21 -2.01 -1.63
N THR A 213 -5.88 -3.13 -1.89
CA THR A 213 -5.22 -4.33 -2.41
C THR A 213 -5.23 -4.34 -3.94
N LEU A 214 -4.09 -4.02 -4.57
CA LEU A 214 -3.89 -4.14 -6.02
C LEU A 214 -3.17 -5.43 -6.43
N ARG A 215 -2.93 -6.36 -5.51
CA ARG A 215 -2.17 -7.58 -5.81
C ARG A 215 -2.72 -8.33 -7.03
N ASN A 216 -1.84 -8.72 -7.96
CA ASN A 216 -2.20 -9.34 -9.24
C ASN A 216 -3.10 -8.49 -10.16
N ALA A 217 -3.38 -7.22 -9.85
CA ALA A 217 -4.19 -6.37 -10.71
C ALA A 217 -3.49 -6.06 -12.03
N TYR A 218 -4.31 -5.80 -13.04
CA TYR A 218 -3.89 -5.49 -14.40
C TYR A 218 -4.03 -3.99 -14.62
N LEU A 219 -2.90 -3.30 -14.72
CA LEU A 219 -2.83 -1.88 -15.05
C LEU A 219 -2.18 -1.71 -16.42
N SER A 220 -2.36 -0.53 -17.01
CA SER A 220 -1.69 -0.10 -18.24
C SER A 220 -1.26 1.36 -18.11
N ASP A 221 -0.43 1.82 -19.04
CA ASP A 221 0.02 3.20 -19.20
C ASP A 221 -1.12 4.24 -19.24
N SER A 222 -2.32 3.81 -19.63
CA SER A 222 -3.53 4.63 -19.64
C SER A 222 -4.17 4.90 -18.27
N VAL A 223 -3.63 4.34 -17.18
CA VAL A 223 -4.14 4.60 -15.82
C VAL A 223 -3.57 5.91 -15.27
N TYR A 224 -4.45 6.76 -14.74
CA TYR A 224 -4.09 8.06 -14.18
C TYR A 224 -4.02 8.02 -12.66
N LEU A 225 -2.87 8.40 -12.07
CA LEU A 225 -2.67 8.45 -10.62
C LEU A 225 -2.42 9.87 -10.09
N PHE A 226 -2.75 10.91 -10.86
CA PHE A 226 -2.41 12.29 -10.49
C PHE A 226 -3.03 12.69 -9.16
N GLY A 227 -2.19 13.02 -8.17
CA GLY A 227 -2.65 13.38 -6.82
C GLY A 227 -3.25 12.22 -6.01
N ALA A 228 -3.24 10.99 -6.53
CA ALA A 228 -3.76 9.83 -5.82
C ALA A 228 -2.94 9.59 -4.54
N VAL A 229 -3.63 9.47 -3.40
CA VAL A 229 -3.00 9.21 -2.11
C VAL A 229 -2.84 7.71 -1.94
N VAL A 230 -1.63 7.20 -2.13
CA VAL A 230 -1.38 5.74 -2.16
C VAL A 230 -0.97 5.15 -0.80
N GLY A 231 -1.03 5.94 0.27
CA GLY A 231 -0.86 5.45 1.62
C GLY A 231 -1.24 6.43 2.72
N SER A 232 -1.35 5.92 3.93
CA SER A 232 -1.61 6.69 5.14
C SER A 232 -0.89 6.08 6.34
N ALA A 233 -0.83 6.83 7.45
CA ALA A 233 -0.28 6.29 8.71
C ALA A 233 -1.17 5.20 9.31
N GLU A 234 -2.49 5.26 9.07
CA GLU A 234 -3.48 4.32 9.63
C GLU A 234 -3.48 2.99 8.87
N TYR A 235 -3.55 3.04 7.53
CA TYR A 235 -3.73 1.84 6.69
C TYR A 235 -2.45 1.40 5.97
N GLY A 236 -1.36 2.16 6.11
CA GLY A 236 -0.12 1.94 5.37
C GLY A 236 -0.27 2.29 3.89
N GLY A 237 0.74 1.94 3.09
CA GLY A 237 0.61 1.97 1.64
C GLY A 237 -0.35 0.91 1.11
N PHE A 238 -0.82 1.08 -0.11
CA PHE A 238 -1.41 0.02 -0.92
C PHE A 238 -0.57 -1.28 -1.00
N LEU A 239 -1.24 -2.40 -1.29
CA LEU A 239 -0.66 -3.73 -1.41
C LEU A 239 -0.46 -4.07 -2.89
N VAL A 240 0.80 -4.19 -3.32
CA VAL A 240 1.21 -4.19 -4.72
C VAL A 240 2.01 -5.43 -5.13
N ALA A 241 2.02 -6.47 -4.31
CA ALA A 241 2.67 -7.71 -4.69
C ALA A 241 2.10 -8.27 -5.99
N ASP A 242 2.99 -8.60 -6.93
CA ASP A 242 2.66 -9.28 -8.17
C ASP A 242 1.71 -8.46 -9.09
N VAL A 243 1.70 -7.12 -8.94
CA VAL A 243 1.00 -6.16 -9.82
C VAL A 243 1.63 -6.15 -11.22
N ARG A 244 0.78 -6.06 -12.25
CA ARG A 244 1.21 -5.77 -13.62
C ARG A 244 1.06 -4.27 -13.86
N TRP A 245 2.16 -3.52 -13.74
CA TRP A 245 2.13 -2.07 -13.83
C TRP A 245 1.92 -1.54 -15.25
N GLY A 246 2.31 -2.28 -16.29
CA GLY A 246 1.96 -1.95 -17.68
C GLY A 246 2.35 -0.54 -18.14
N GLY A 247 3.35 0.11 -17.52
CA GLY A 247 3.79 1.46 -17.87
C GLY A 247 3.09 2.59 -17.11
N VAL A 248 2.29 2.31 -16.08
CA VAL A 248 1.66 3.33 -15.22
C VAL A 248 2.65 4.39 -14.74
N ASN A 249 2.30 5.67 -14.88
CA ASN A 249 3.10 6.77 -14.36
C ASN A 249 2.96 6.88 -12.83
N LEU A 250 3.98 6.42 -12.10
CA LEU A 250 4.05 6.44 -10.64
C LEU A 250 4.52 7.79 -10.09
N ALA A 251 5.09 8.66 -10.93
CA ALA A 251 5.60 9.97 -10.50
C ALA A 251 4.47 10.91 -10.08
N THR A 252 3.27 10.72 -10.61
CA THR A 252 2.12 11.59 -10.36
C THR A 252 1.35 11.25 -9.07
N ALA A 253 1.60 10.08 -8.49
CA ALA A 253 1.00 9.66 -7.23
C ALA A 253 1.64 10.38 -6.03
N ASN A 254 0.88 10.57 -4.95
CA ASN A 254 1.39 11.11 -3.70
C ASN A 254 1.95 9.98 -2.82
N TRP A 255 3.27 9.95 -2.67
CA TRP A 255 4.00 8.94 -1.89
C TRP A 255 4.44 9.44 -0.51
N ASP A 256 4.21 10.70 -0.16
CA ASP A 256 4.85 11.33 1.00
C ASP A 256 4.41 10.72 2.34
N SER A 257 3.19 10.17 2.35
CA SER A 257 2.62 9.43 3.48
C SER A 257 3.06 7.95 3.55
N VAL A 258 3.72 7.42 2.51
CA VAL A 258 4.06 5.99 2.42
C VAL A 258 5.34 5.67 3.18
N ARG A 259 5.18 5.28 4.45
CA ARG A 259 6.30 4.77 5.29
C ARG A 259 6.57 3.29 5.15
N MET A 260 5.66 2.53 4.55
CA MET A 260 5.80 1.11 4.24
C MET A 260 4.64 0.67 3.36
N LEU A 261 4.87 -0.31 2.50
CA LEU A 261 3.79 -0.94 1.73
C LEU A 261 2.85 -1.72 2.64
N GLY A 262 1.58 -1.82 2.25
CA GLY A 262 0.58 -2.59 2.98
C GLY A 262 0.96 -4.07 3.06
N ASP A 263 1.66 -4.61 2.06
CA ASP A 263 2.22 -5.96 2.10
C ASP A 263 3.15 -6.17 3.31
N GLU A 264 3.94 -5.16 3.65
CA GLU A 264 4.80 -5.19 4.83
C GLU A 264 3.99 -4.98 6.12
N LEU A 265 2.94 -4.14 6.09
CA LEU A 265 2.09 -3.90 7.26
C LEU A 265 1.38 -5.19 7.69
N VAL A 266 0.89 -5.97 6.71
CA VAL A 266 0.30 -7.30 6.94
C VAL A 266 1.27 -8.25 7.65
N VAL A 267 2.57 -8.17 7.34
CA VAL A 267 3.60 -8.95 8.04
C VAL A 267 3.68 -8.52 9.51
N ARG A 268 3.77 -7.21 9.78
CA ARG A 268 3.88 -6.66 11.15
C ARG A 268 2.65 -6.94 12.01
N GLN A 269 1.45 -6.71 11.48
CA GLN A 269 0.21 -6.97 12.20
C GLN A 269 0.03 -8.46 12.50
N SER A 270 0.46 -9.34 11.58
CA SER A 270 0.40 -10.78 11.80
C SER A 270 1.32 -11.28 12.93
N SER A 271 2.39 -10.56 13.26
CA SER A 271 3.21 -10.84 14.46
C SER A 271 2.59 -10.32 15.76
N PHE A 272 1.75 -9.29 15.70
CA PHE A 272 1.09 -8.72 16.89
C PHE A 272 -0.11 -9.57 17.36
N LEU A 273 -0.89 -10.12 16.42
CA LEU A 273 -2.05 -10.99 16.70
C LEU A 273 -1.66 -12.46 17.00
N ALA A 274 -0.39 -12.76 17.21
CA ALA A 274 0.16 -14.12 17.29
C ALA A 274 -0.04 -14.82 18.65
N GLY A 275 -1.20 -14.64 19.29
CA GLY A 275 -1.68 -15.51 20.36
C GLY A 275 -2.19 -16.87 19.84
N VAL A 276 -2.45 -16.97 18.54
CA VAL A 276 -2.93 -18.20 17.89
C VAL A 276 -1.79 -18.81 17.06
N LYS A 277 -1.43 -20.06 17.37
CA LYS A 277 -0.40 -20.87 16.67
C LYS A 277 -0.72 -20.99 15.17
N LYS A 278 -0.36 -20.00 14.35
CA LYS A 278 -0.39 -20.13 12.88
C LYS A 278 0.86 -20.84 12.39
N SER A 279 0.68 -21.74 11.42
CA SER A 279 1.76 -22.50 10.77
C SER A 279 2.90 -21.59 10.31
N ARG A 280 4.14 -21.97 10.64
CA ARG A 280 5.39 -21.27 10.24
C ARG A 280 5.42 -20.94 8.74
N TYR A 281 4.81 -21.79 7.92
CA TYR A 281 4.67 -21.65 6.47
C TYR A 281 3.83 -20.41 6.05
N VAL A 282 2.67 -20.21 6.69
CA VAL A 282 1.79 -19.06 6.43
C VAL A 282 2.48 -17.74 6.79
N SER A 283 3.35 -17.76 7.80
CA SER A 283 4.15 -16.60 8.17
C SER A 283 5.27 -16.32 7.15
N LEU A 284 5.94 -17.35 6.61
CA LEU A 284 7.00 -17.19 5.60
C LEU A 284 6.49 -16.60 4.29
N SER A 285 5.40 -17.15 3.75
CA SER A 285 4.83 -16.72 2.46
C SER A 285 4.38 -15.25 2.46
N LYS A 286 3.95 -14.72 3.61
CA LYS A 286 3.64 -13.29 3.77
C LYS A 286 4.87 -12.41 3.65
N VAL A 287 5.99 -12.82 4.28
CA VAL A 287 7.26 -12.07 4.18
C VAL A 287 7.80 -12.12 2.77
N GLU A 288 7.80 -13.30 2.14
CA GLU A 288 8.25 -13.44 0.74
C GLU A 288 7.44 -12.58 -0.23
N ARG A 289 6.12 -12.48 -0.01
CA ARG A 289 5.24 -11.60 -0.77
C ARG A 289 5.58 -10.12 -0.57
N ALA A 290 5.83 -9.71 0.67
CA ALA A 290 6.28 -8.35 0.97
C ALA A 290 7.65 -8.02 0.35
N VAL A 291 8.56 -8.99 0.28
CA VAL A 291 9.83 -8.86 -0.46
C VAL A 291 9.56 -8.59 -1.94
N ARG A 292 8.70 -9.40 -2.58
CA ARG A 292 8.37 -9.24 -4.01
C ARG A 292 7.72 -7.88 -4.29
N ALA A 293 6.75 -7.47 -3.48
CA ALA A 293 6.08 -6.17 -3.60
C ALA A 293 7.07 -5.01 -3.61
N ASN A 294 7.96 -4.95 -2.60
CA ASN A 294 8.96 -3.90 -2.51
C ASN A 294 9.97 -3.95 -3.67
N ARG A 295 10.39 -5.15 -4.10
CA ARG A 295 11.34 -5.31 -5.20
C ARG A 295 10.75 -4.91 -6.55
N GLN A 296 9.54 -5.36 -6.86
CA GLN A 296 8.85 -5.03 -8.12
C GLN A 296 8.61 -3.52 -8.20
N LEU A 297 8.07 -2.92 -7.12
CA LEU A 297 7.85 -1.48 -7.09
C LEU A 297 9.15 -0.68 -7.25
N ALA A 298 10.24 -1.11 -6.60
CA ALA A 298 11.53 -0.43 -6.74
C ALA A 298 12.06 -0.43 -8.18
N ILE A 299 11.83 -1.52 -8.93
CA ILE A 299 12.22 -1.61 -10.35
C ILE A 299 11.44 -0.61 -11.18
N GLU A 300 10.11 -0.55 -11.01
CA GLU A 300 9.25 0.38 -11.76
C GLU A 300 9.56 1.83 -11.45
N LEU A 301 9.72 2.18 -10.16
CA LEU A 301 10.12 3.52 -9.75
C LEU A 301 11.47 3.91 -10.36
N ARG A 302 12.44 3.00 -10.39
CA ARG A 302 13.76 3.26 -10.99
C ARG A 302 13.66 3.45 -12.51
N ALA A 303 12.84 2.64 -13.19
CA ALA A 303 12.61 2.77 -14.64
C ALA A 303 12.04 4.15 -15.01
N GLN A 304 11.31 4.79 -14.08
CA GLN A 304 10.74 6.13 -14.25
C GLN A 304 11.61 7.26 -13.67
N GLY A 305 12.86 6.96 -13.27
CA GLY A 305 13.81 7.95 -12.74
C GLY A 305 13.58 8.36 -11.27
N LEU A 306 12.65 7.72 -10.55
CA LEU A 306 12.35 7.98 -9.14
C LEU A 306 13.33 7.26 -8.21
N ASN A 307 14.63 7.55 -8.39
CA ASN A 307 15.73 6.79 -7.80
C ASN A 307 15.73 6.74 -6.27
N GLU A 308 15.45 7.85 -5.58
CA GLU A 308 15.45 7.89 -4.11
C GLU A 308 14.34 6.99 -3.52
N ARG A 309 13.14 7.05 -4.10
CA ARG A 309 12.00 6.19 -3.71
C ARG A 309 12.27 4.73 -4.08
N ALA A 310 12.85 4.48 -5.25
CA ALA A 310 13.25 3.14 -5.66
C ALA A 310 14.28 2.53 -4.68
N ASP A 311 15.30 3.29 -4.29
CA ASP A 311 16.32 2.85 -3.34
C ASP A 311 15.74 2.60 -1.94
N TYR A 312 14.78 3.42 -1.52
CA TYR A 312 14.01 3.19 -0.30
C TYR A 312 13.32 1.82 -0.31
N PHE A 313 12.50 1.51 -1.32
CA PHE A 313 11.79 0.23 -1.38
C PHE A 313 12.72 -0.95 -1.64
N ALA A 314 13.79 -0.77 -2.43
CA ALA A 314 14.80 -1.80 -2.64
C ALA A 314 15.53 -2.17 -1.33
N TYR A 315 15.87 -1.17 -0.51
CA TYR A 315 16.40 -1.38 0.83
C TYR A 315 15.42 -2.16 1.72
N ARG A 316 14.13 -1.79 1.71
CA ARG A 316 13.09 -2.51 2.46
C ARG A 316 12.97 -3.97 2.02
N ALA A 317 13.05 -4.25 0.72
CA ALA A 317 13.04 -5.60 0.19
C ALA A 317 14.21 -6.44 0.76
N GLN A 318 15.42 -5.89 0.88
CA GLN A 318 16.56 -6.59 1.45
C GLN A 318 16.40 -6.85 2.96
N VAL A 319 15.89 -5.88 3.71
CA VAL A 319 15.59 -6.05 5.14
C VAL A 319 14.59 -7.18 5.37
N LEU A 320 13.54 -7.26 4.53
CA LEU A 320 12.56 -8.34 4.57
C LEU A 320 13.16 -9.68 4.12
N GLN A 321 14.02 -9.68 3.09
CA GLN A 321 14.70 -10.88 2.62
C GLN A 321 15.57 -11.49 3.72
N ARG A 322 16.23 -10.68 4.55
CA ARG A 322 16.94 -11.15 5.74
C ARG A 322 16.02 -11.88 6.72
N GLN A 323 14.78 -11.41 6.92
CA GLN A 323 13.81 -12.11 7.76
C GLN A 323 13.45 -13.47 7.18
N VAL A 324 13.33 -13.59 5.85
CA VAL A 324 13.14 -14.88 5.16
C VAL A 324 14.33 -15.81 5.44
N LEU A 325 15.57 -15.33 5.24
CA LEU A 325 16.79 -16.12 5.49
C LEU A 325 16.88 -16.65 6.93
N ARG A 326 16.55 -15.79 7.91
CA ARG A 326 16.50 -16.16 9.33
C ARG A 326 15.46 -17.26 9.58
N ARG A 327 14.27 -17.14 8.99
CA ARG A 327 13.18 -18.13 9.13
C ARG A 327 13.46 -19.44 8.41
N GLN A 328 14.33 -19.44 7.40
CA GLN A 328 14.83 -20.64 6.71
C GLN A 328 16.07 -21.26 7.39
N SER A 329 16.46 -20.78 8.59
CA SER A 329 17.64 -21.26 9.33
C SER A 329 18.97 -21.15 8.56
N ARG A 330 19.07 -20.20 7.61
CA ARG A 330 20.30 -19.96 6.83
C ARG A 330 21.21 -18.99 7.58
N LEU A 331 21.85 -19.46 8.66
CA LEU A 331 22.62 -18.63 9.60
C LEU A 331 23.74 -17.83 8.92
N GLY A 332 24.60 -18.48 8.12
CA GLY A 332 25.71 -17.79 7.43
C GLY A 332 25.24 -16.67 6.50
N ARG A 333 24.19 -16.91 5.70
CA ARG A 333 23.61 -15.88 4.82
C ARG A 333 22.91 -14.76 5.59
N THR A 334 22.35 -15.08 6.76
CA THR A 334 21.71 -14.08 7.64
C THR A 334 22.76 -13.16 8.25
N LEU A 335 23.89 -13.72 8.72
CA LEU A 335 25.02 -12.96 9.25
C LEU A 335 25.64 -12.05 8.18
N GLY A 336 25.91 -12.59 6.98
CA GLY A 336 26.41 -11.79 5.86
C GLY A 336 25.46 -10.67 5.47
N SER A 337 24.14 -10.93 5.45
CA SER A 337 23.10 -9.92 5.20
C SER A 337 23.04 -8.85 6.30
N TRP A 338 23.30 -9.20 7.56
CA TRP A 338 23.40 -8.22 8.64
C TRP A 338 24.65 -7.35 8.52
N LEU A 339 25.80 -7.95 8.24
CA LEU A 339 27.06 -7.25 8.00
C LEU A 339 26.94 -6.25 6.86
N LEU A 340 26.33 -6.66 5.74
CA LEU A 340 26.13 -5.80 4.57
C LEU A 340 25.16 -4.64 4.82
N ASP A 341 24.12 -4.85 5.64
CA ASP A 341 23.21 -3.78 6.07
C ASP A 341 23.91 -2.78 6.99
N LEU A 342 24.75 -3.28 7.90
CA LEU A 342 25.50 -2.47 8.84
C LEU A 342 26.50 -1.55 8.10
N ILE A 343 27.36 -2.13 7.27
CA ILE A 343 28.46 -1.43 6.60
C ILE A 343 27.96 -0.54 5.47
N ALA A 344 27.00 -1.01 4.66
CA ALA A 344 26.64 -0.33 3.41
C ALA A 344 25.14 -0.07 3.26
N GLY A 345 24.30 -0.52 4.19
CA GLY A 345 22.85 -0.52 4.00
C GLY A 345 22.44 -1.23 2.71
N TYR A 346 23.12 -2.33 2.37
CA TYR A 346 22.99 -3.03 1.08
C TYR A 346 23.33 -2.19 -0.16
N GLY A 347 24.09 -1.10 -0.01
CA GLY A 347 24.41 -0.16 -1.09
C GLY A 347 23.37 0.96 -1.29
N TYR A 348 22.21 0.87 -0.63
CA TYR A 348 21.14 1.88 -0.73
C TYR A 348 21.31 3.04 0.25
N LYS A 349 22.27 2.95 1.19
CA LYS A 349 22.58 4.00 2.17
C LYS A 349 24.08 4.28 2.19
N PRO A 350 24.65 4.93 1.16
CA PRO A 350 26.10 5.08 1.00
C PRO A 350 26.76 5.83 2.18
N ILE A 351 26.03 6.73 2.84
CA ILE A 351 26.51 7.44 4.03
C ILE A 351 26.89 6.48 5.16
N ARG A 352 26.27 5.29 5.24
CA ARG A 352 26.65 4.28 6.24
C ARG A 352 28.08 3.81 6.06
N SER A 353 28.55 3.64 4.82
CA SER A 353 29.92 3.21 4.56
C SER A 353 30.94 4.27 4.98
N VAL A 354 30.64 5.55 4.75
CA VAL A 354 31.48 6.67 5.23
C VAL A 354 31.50 6.71 6.75
N ILE A 355 30.34 6.58 7.40
CA ILE A 355 30.25 6.55 8.87
C ILE A 355 31.01 5.34 9.43
N THR A 356 30.82 4.14 8.88
CA THR A 356 31.51 2.93 9.30
C THR A 356 33.03 3.08 9.14
N TYR A 357 33.49 3.62 8.02
CA TYR A 357 34.91 3.93 7.79
C TYR A 357 35.47 4.85 8.89
N LEU A 358 34.80 5.97 9.17
CA LEU A 358 35.24 6.92 10.20
C LEU A 358 35.21 6.30 11.61
N LEU A 359 34.17 5.53 11.94
CA LEU A 359 34.05 4.88 13.25
C LEU A 359 35.14 3.84 13.48
N VAL A 360 35.49 3.05 12.45
CA VAL A 360 36.57 2.07 12.55
C VAL A 360 37.90 2.77 12.77
N ILE A 361 38.22 3.80 11.98
CA ILE A 361 39.47 4.56 12.14
C ILE A 361 39.55 5.19 13.54
N LEU A 362 38.50 5.87 14.00
CA LEU A 362 38.51 6.50 15.31
C LEU A 362 38.61 5.48 16.45
N SER A 363 37.94 4.32 16.31
CA SER A 363 38.01 3.24 17.29
C SER A 363 39.42 2.64 17.38
N PHE A 364 40.07 2.39 16.25
CA PHE A 364 41.43 1.85 16.23
C PHE A 364 42.46 2.90 16.66
N ALA A 365 42.32 4.16 16.25
CA ALA A 365 43.12 5.26 16.77
C ALA A 365 43.06 5.35 18.30
N ALA A 366 41.85 5.25 18.88
CA ALA A 366 41.68 5.20 20.33
C ALA A 366 42.35 3.96 20.95
N ALA A 367 42.26 2.80 20.29
CA ALA A 367 42.92 1.57 20.74
C ALA A 367 44.45 1.68 20.69
N TYR A 368 45.05 2.24 19.62
CA TYR A 368 46.49 2.49 19.55
C TYR A 368 46.95 3.48 20.62
N PHE A 369 46.20 4.57 20.79
CA PHE A 369 46.50 5.56 21.81
C PHE A 369 46.47 4.90 23.20
N ALA A 370 45.43 4.13 23.52
CA ALA A 370 45.29 3.49 24.81
C ALA A 370 46.33 2.39 25.05
N LEU A 371 46.57 1.54 24.05
CA LEU A 371 47.59 0.49 24.09
C LEU A 371 48.97 1.09 24.33
N THR A 372 49.33 2.15 23.60
CA THR A 372 50.64 2.77 23.74
C THR A 372 50.77 3.51 25.06
N ASN A 373 49.79 4.36 25.43
CA ASN A 373 49.89 5.28 26.56
C ASN A 373 49.58 4.64 27.93
N PHE A 374 48.74 3.61 27.99
CA PHE A 374 48.32 3.01 29.26
C PHE A 374 48.83 1.59 29.48
N VAL A 375 49.05 0.81 28.41
CA VAL A 375 49.44 -0.60 28.52
C VAL A 375 50.94 -0.79 28.30
N LEU A 376 51.51 -0.16 27.27
CA LEU A 376 52.91 -0.36 26.87
C LEU A 376 53.87 0.62 27.55
N THR A 377 53.46 1.85 27.89
CA THR A 377 54.30 2.85 28.59
C THR A 377 55.10 2.30 29.77
N PRO A 378 54.55 1.44 30.66
CA PRO A 378 55.31 0.88 31.79
C PRO A 378 56.48 -0.02 31.39
N PHE A 379 56.51 -0.50 30.14
CA PHE A 379 57.49 -1.46 29.61
C PHE A 379 58.40 -0.87 28.54
N LEU A 380 58.22 0.41 28.19
CA LEU A 380 59.02 1.09 27.16
C LEU A 380 60.32 1.66 27.76
N PRO A 381 61.45 1.64 27.01
CA PRO A 381 62.66 2.36 27.37
C PRO A 381 62.37 3.86 27.60
N SER A 382 63.08 4.48 28.55
CA SER A 382 62.92 5.89 28.97
C SER A 382 63.08 6.94 27.85
N HIS A 383 63.53 6.55 26.65
CA HIS A 383 63.68 7.41 25.48
C HIS A 383 62.55 7.27 24.44
N SER A 384 61.54 6.44 24.72
CA SER A 384 60.39 6.21 23.82
C SER A 384 59.24 7.15 24.21
N SER A 385 58.90 8.11 23.35
CA SER A 385 57.74 8.97 23.59
C SER A 385 56.44 8.20 23.30
N PRO A 386 55.43 8.27 24.19
CA PRO A 386 54.13 7.65 23.92
C PRO A 386 53.43 8.35 22.75
N LEU A 387 52.59 7.59 22.05
CA LEU A 387 51.93 8.04 20.81
C LEU A 387 50.99 9.22 21.08
N ALA A 388 51.18 10.33 20.36
CA ALA A 388 50.25 11.45 20.41
C ALA A 388 48.91 11.07 19.75
N TRP A 389 47.82 11.74 20.15
CA TRP A 389 46.48 11.40 19.65
C TRP A 389 46.36 11.52 18.13
N TYR A 390 47.06 12.46 17.50
CA TYR A 390 47.04 12.65 16.04
C TYR A 390 47.91 11.60 15.33
N GLU A 391 49.00 11.16 15.94
CA GLU A 391 49.83 10.06 15.43
C GLU A 391 49.06 8.75 15.43
N ALA A 392 48.22 8.51 16.45
CA ALA A 392 47.32 7.36 16.52
C ALA A 392 46.29 7.35 15.37
N ILE A 393 45.78 8.52 14.99
CA ILE A 393 44.87 8.67 13.84
C ILE A 393 45.61 8.37 12.54
N VAL A 394 46.81 8.93 12.34
CA VAL A 394 47.61 8.69 11.12
C VAL A 394 47.99 7.21 11.00
N LEU A 395 48.36 6.57 12.11
CA LEU A 395 48.65 5.14 12.18
C LEU A 395 47.44 4.31 11.78
N SER A 396 46.26 4.60 12.35
CA SER A 396 45.01 3.91 12.01
C SER A 396 44.62 4.09 10.54
N ILE A 397 44.68 5.31 9.99
CA ILE A 397 44.40 5.55 8.55
C ILE A 397 45.36 4.73 7.67
N SER A 398 46.64 4.66 8.04
CA SER A 398 47.65 3.94 7.26
C SER A 398 47.44 2.42 7.34
N SER A 399 47.22 1.89 8.54
CA SER A 399 46.94 0.48 8.80
C SER A 399 45.65 0.01 8.14
N PHE A 400 44.58 0.82 8.19
CA PHE A 400 43.29 0.52 7.57
C PHE A 400 43.42 0.16 6.08
N HIS A 401 44.23 0.91 5.33
CA HIS A 401 44.46 0.69 3.90
C HIS A 401 45.58 -0.34 3.62
N GLY A 402 46.01 -1.10 4.63
CA GLY A 402 47.11 -2.06 4.52
C GLY A 402 48.47 -1.41 4.24
N ARG A 403 48.60 -0.08 4.40
CA ARG A 403 49.85 0.67 4.20
C ARG A 403 50.61 0.80 5.51
N GLY A 404 50.83 -0.34 6.18
CA GLY A 404 51.54 -0.38 7.45
C GLY A 404 52.92 0.25 7.33
N LEU A 405 53.06 1.48 7.83
CA LEU A 405 54.36 2.08 8.11
C LEU A 405 54.88 1.37 9.35
N PHE A 406 55.44 0.17 9.22
CA PHE A 406 56.20 -0.42 10.31
C PHE A 406 57.50 0.38 10.41
N PRO A 407 57.73 1.15 11.48
CA PRO A 407 59.06 1.69 11.72
C PRO A 407 60.01 0.49 11.77
N SER A 408 61.17 0.60 11.12
CA SER A 408 62.18 -0.45 11.10
C SER A 408 62.49 -0.90 12.54
N GLY A 409 62.09 -2.13 12.90
CA GLY A 409 62.35 -2.72 14.22
C GLY A 409 61.17 -3.43 14.91
N LEU A 410 59.93 -3.35 14.41
CA LEU A 410 58.80 -4.06 15.03
C LEU A 410 58.80 -5.56 14.67
N SER A 411 58.79 -6.42 15.70
CA SER A 411 58.64 -7.88 15.55
C SER A 411 57.21 -8.25 15.22
N LEU A 412 56.98 -9.39 14.55
CA LEU A 412 55.64 -9.94 14.29
C LEU A 412 54.82 -10.21 15.57
N GLY A 413 55.49 -10.29 16.73
CA GLY A 413 54.86 -10.41 18.04
C GLY A 413 54.50 -9.09 18.71
N ASP A 414 54.79 -7.94 18.10
CA ASP A 414 54.46 -6.63 18.67
C ASP A 414 52.93 -6.44 18.73
N PRO A 415 52.35 -6.16 19.91
CA PRO A 415 50.93 -5.85 20.06
C PRO A 415 50.40 -4.79 19.09
N ILE A 416 51.20 -3.77 18.74
CA ILE A 416 50.81 -2.73 17.77
C ILE A 416 50.72 -3.31 16.35
N ALA A 417 51.70 -4.13 15.97
CA ALA A 417 51.71 -4.79 14.65
C ALA A 417 50.55 -5.79 14.49
N ILE A 418 50.23 -6.54 15.55
CA ILE A 418 49.08 -7.44 15.58
C ILE A 418 47.77 -6.65 15.42
N LEU A 419 47.61 -5.56 16.16
CA LEU A 419 46.43 -4.70 16.07
C LEU A 419 46.28 -4.07 14.67
N ALA A 420 47.39 -3.63 14.07
CA ALA A 420 47.43 -3.12 12.70
C ALA A 420 47.07 -4.18 11.65
N ALA A 421 47.51 -5.42 11.82
CA ALA A 421 47.12 -6.51 10.94
C ALA A 421 45.61 -6.80 11.01
N PHE A 422 45.01 -6.77 12.20
CA PHE A 422 43.56 -6.90 12.36
C PHE A 422 42.79 -5.74 11.71
N GLU A 423 43.27 -4.50 11.92
CA GLU A 423 42.67 -3.31 11.30
C GLU A 423 42.72 -3.39 9.78
N ALA A 424 43.85 -3.80 9.20
CA ALA A 424 44.03 -3.92 7.76
C ALA A 424 43.04 -4.94 7.14
N ILE A 425 42.80 -6.07 7.82
CA ILE A 425 41.81 -7.07 7.36
C ILE A 425 40.40 -6.48 7.38
N ILE A 426 40.05 -5.74 8.43
CA ILE A 426 38.74 -5.08 8.55
C ILE A 426 38.60 -3.99 7.48
N GLY A 427 39.65 -3.19 7.27
CA GLY A 427 39.69 -2.14 6.26
C GLY A 427 39.49 -2.70 4.86
N LEU A 428 40.25 -3.74 4.50
CA LEU A 428 40.08 -4.45 3.22
C LEU A 428 38.64 -4.98 3.03
N LEU A 429 38.03 -5.56 4.08
CA LEU A 429 36.66 -6.06 3.98
C LEU A 429 35.65 -4.93 3.77
N ILE A 430 35.82 -3.78 4.43
CA ILE A 430 34.98 -2.60 4.26
C ILE A 430 35.17 -2.01 2.86
N GLU A 431 36.41 -1.89 2.38
CA GLU A 431 36.73 -1.41 1.04
C GLU A 431 36.13 -2.31 -0.04
N ILE A 432 36.30 -3.63 0.05
CA ILE A 432 35.69 -4.58 -0.88
C ILE A 432 34.17 -4.45 -0.86
N THR A 433 33.56 -4.32 0.32
CA THR A 433 32.11 -4.16 0.45
C THR A 433 31.64 -2.84 -0.17
N PHE A 434 32.37 -1.75 0.07
CA PHE A 434 32.09 -0.44 -0.51
C PHE A 434 32.21 -0.47 -2.03
N ILE A 435 33.33 -1.00 -2.57
CA ILE A 435 33.55 -1.13 -4.00
C ILE A 435 32.47 -2.01 -4.63
N ALA A 436 32.17 -3.18 -4.05
CA ALA A 436 31.16 -4.09 -4.59
C ALA A 436 29.76 -3.46 -4.62
N THR A 437 29.36 -2.79 -3.53
CA THR A 437 28.04 -2.14 -3.45
C THR A 437 27.95 -0.89 -4.33
N PHE A 438 29.00 -0.08 -4.38
CA PHE A 438 29.07 1.09 -5.26
C PHE A 438 29.09 0.68 -6.73
N THR A 439 29.89 -0.34 -7.07
CA THR A 439 29.99 -0.86 -8.44
C THR A 439 28.68 -1.46 -8.90
N GLN A 440 28.03 -2.29 -8.07
CA GLN A 440 26.69 -2.81 -8.37
C GLN A 440 25.66 -1.69 -8.59
N ARG A 441 25.77 -0.57 -7.87
CA ARG A 441 24.82 0.52 -8.01
C ARG A 441 25.01 1.34 -9.28
N PHE A 442 26.26 1.64 -9.65
CA PHE A 442 26.55 2.54 -10.76
C PHE A 442 26.71 1.82 -12.10
N PHE A 443 27.16 0.57 -12.09
CA PHE A 443 27.51 -0.17 -13.31
C PHE A 443 26.61 -1.36 -13.62
N ALA A 444 25.79 -1.85 -12.68
CA ALA A 444 24.73 -2.80 -13.02
C ALA A 444 23.51 -2.04 -13.55
N ARG A 445 23.67 -1.45 -14.74
CA ARG A 445 22.56 -1.01 -15.59
C ARG A 445 22.13 -2.14 -16.50
#